data_AF-A0A9W7YIJ2-F1
#
_entry.id   AF-A0A9W7YIJ2-F1
#
_cell.length_a   1.000
_cell.length_b   1.000
_cell.length_c   1.000
_cell.angle_alpha   90.00
_cell.angle_beta   90.00
_cell.angle_gamma   90.00
#
_symmetry.space_group_name_H-M   'P 1'
#
loop_
_entity.id
_entity.type
_entity.pdbx_description
1 polymer ?
#
loop_
_entity_poly.entity_id
_entity_poly.type
_entity_poly.pdbx_seq_one_letter_code
_entity_poly.pdbx_strand_id
1 'polypeptide(L)'
;MDGNSDEELDLFGDATPDERASAAELRSRRCAEQRSILEQSRPAGGTNAQDQLAFQRRRYLQSDQHPRGALGFETLRSARPMNFGEVFTQPERQAILASVREFVQANQWTTQRHGAFPTRDVPVKAITAAGMVVKKLKTALFPLLQRHTGIDAGFWAFRDLFVVG
;
A
#
# COMPACT_ATOMS: atom_id res chain seq x y z
N MET A 1 -62.95 -5.50 -4.67
CA MET A 1 -61.83 -6.41 -4.96
C MET A 1 -60.59 -5.53 -4.93
N ASP A 2 -60.04 -5.39 -3.74
CA ASP A 2 -58.89 -4.51 -3.49
C ASP A 2 -57.64 -5.31 -3.84
N GLY A 3 -57.14 -5.07 -5.05
CA GLY A 3 -55.87 -5.60 -5.53
C GLY A 3 -54.74 -4.86 -4.81
N ASN A 4 -54.45 -5.29 -3.60
CA ASN A 4 -53.24 -4.92 -2.89
C ASN A 4 -52.08 -5.66 -3.58
N SER A 5 -51.51 -5.05 -4.60
CA SER A 5 -50.24 -5.50 -5.17
C SER A 5 -49.17 -5.28 -4.12
N ASP A 6 -48.90 -6.36 -3.37
CA ASP A 6 -47.65 -6.56 -2.66
C ASP A 6 -46.52 -6.38 -3.69
N GLU A 7 -45.99 -5.17 -3.78
CA GLU A 7 -44.65 -4.95 -4.29
C GLU A 7 -43.72 -5.64 -3.30
N GLU A 8 -43.45 -6.92 -3.56
CA GLU A 8 -42.36 -7.66 -2.92
C GLU A 8 -41.12 -6.77 -3.01
N LEU A 9 -40.71 -6.26 -1.85
CA LEU A 9 -39.54 -5.42 -1.70
C LEU A 9 -38.34 -6.34 -1.94
N ASP A 10 -37.96 -6.48 -3.21
CA ASP A 10 -36.89 -7.37 -3.66
C ASP A 10 -35.55 -6.80 -3.19
N LEU A 11 -35.20 -7.13 -1.95
CA LEU A 11 -33.96 -6.73 -1.28
C LEU A 11 -32.69 -7.25 -2.00
N PHE A 12 -32.84 -8.19 -2.94
CA PHE A 12 -31.77 -8.83 -3.68
C PHE A 12 -31.94 -8.72 -5.21
N GLY A 13 -32.89 -7.90 -5.66
CA GLY A 13 -33.13 -7.64 -7.07
C GLY A 13 -31.99 -6.85 -7.70
N ASP A 14 -31.76 -7.06 -8.99
CA ASP A 14 -30.82 -6.23 -9.74
C ASP A 14 -31.31 -4.78 -9.71
N ALA A 15 -30.48 -3.88 -9.18
CA ALA A 15 -30.80 -2.46 -9.08
C ALA A 15 -31.33 -1.95 -10.42
N THR A 16 -32.47 -1.27 -10.38
CA THR A 16 -33.08 -0.66 -11.56
C THR A 16 -32.11 0.34 -12.21
N PRO A 17 -32.26 0.64 -13.51
CA PRO A 17 -31.43 1.66 -14.17
C PRO A 17 -31.46 3.01 -13.43
N ASP A 18 -32.62 3.39 -12.88
CA ASP A 18 -32.81 4.64 -12.15
C ASP A 18 -32.12 4.63 -10.77
N GLU A 19 -32.15 3.51 -10.06
CA GLU A 19 -31.39 3.35 -8.80
C GLU A 19 -29.88 3.34 -9.07
N ARG A 20 -29.43 2.72 -10.17
CA ARG A 20 -28.02 2.77 -10.59
C ARG A 20 -27.58 4.20 -10.92
N ALA A 21 -28.42 4.96 -11.62
CA ALA A 21 -28.18 6.36 -11.96
C ALA A 21 -28.13 7.24 -10.70
N SER A 22 -29.09 7.08 -9.80
CA SER A 22 -29.16 7.80 -8.51
C SER A 22 -27.95 7.48 -7.62
N ALA A 23 -27.57 6.20 -7.54
CA ALA A 23 -26.37 5.78 -6.82
C ALA A 23 -25.09 6.31 -7.47
N ALA A 24 -25.02 6.39 -8.79
CA ALA A 24 -23.90 7.00 -9.50
C ALA A 24 -23.80 8.51 -9.22
N GLU A 25 -24.92 9.22 -9.20
CA GLU A 25 -24.96 10.65 -8.88
C GLU A 25 -24.54 10.91 -7.42
N LEU A 26 -25.08 10.16 -6.47
CA LEU A 26 -24.69 10.25 -5.05
C LEU A 26 -23.20 9.97 -4.86
N ARG A 27 -22.66 8.96 -5.53
CA ARG A 27 -21.21 8.68 -5.54
C ARG A 27 -20.43 9.87 -6.10
N SER A 28 -20.87 10.44 -7.22
CA SER A 28 -20.21 11.59 -7.85
C SER A 28 -20.19 12.81 -6.93
N ARG A 29 -21.33 13.17 -6.31
CA ARG A 29 -21.42 14.27 -5.33
C ARG A 29 -20.50 14.04 -4.13
N ARG A 30 -20.50 12.84 -3.57
CA ARG A 30 -19.64 12.48 -2.43
C ARG A 30 -18.15 12.55 -2.79
N CYS A 31 -17.77 12.13 -4.00
CA CYS A 31 -16.40 12.27 -4.49
C CYS A 31 -16.00 13.74 -4.66
N ALA A 32 -16.91 14.59 -5.17
CA ALA A 32 -16.65 16.02 -5.34
C ALA A 32 -16.49 16.74 -3.99
N GLU A 33 -17.34 16.44 -3.01
CA GLU A 33 -17.26 17.01 -1.65
C GLU A 33 -15.95 16.59 -0.96
N GLN A 34 -15.59 15.31 -1.02
CA GLN A 34 -14.33 14.82 -0.45
C GLN A 34 -13.10 15.48 -1.08
N ARG A 35 -13.16 15.75 -2.39
CA ARG A 35 -12.09 16.46 -3.09
C ARG A 35 -11.96 17.90 -2.61
N SER A 36 -13.07 18.61 -2.44
CA SER A 36 -13.06 19.97 -1.90
C SER A 36 -12.45 20.01 -0.49
N ILE A 37 -12.83 19.08 0.39
CA ILE A 37 -12.27 18.96 1.73
C ILE A 37 -10.76 18.69 1.70
N LEU A 38 -10.32 17.80 0.81
CA LEU A 38 -8.90 17.51 0.59
C LEU A 38 -8.13 18.77 0.17
N GLU A 39 -8.62 19.49 -0.84
CA GLU A 39 -7.96 20.69 -1.36
C GLU A 39 -7.89 21.81 -0.30
N GLN A 40 -8.94 21.98 0.50
CA GLN A 40 -8.98 22.91 1.63
C GLN A 40 -8.07 22.48 2.79
N SER A 41 -7.87 21.17 2.98
CA SER A 41 -6.97 20.60 4.00
C SER A 41 -5.50 20.57 3.57
N ARG A 42 -5.16 21.14 2.40
CA ARG A 42 -3.79 21.15 1.91
C ARG A 42 -2.93 22.01 2.85
N PRO A 43 -1.84 21.47 3.42
CA PRO A 43 -0.97 22.26 4.28
C PRO A 43 -0.43 23.50 3.55
N ALA A 44 -0.48 24.65 4.21
CA ALA A 44 0.20 25.86 3.75
C ALA A 44 1.72 25.67 3.83
N GLY A 45 2.48 26.39 3.00
CA GLY A 45 3.94 26.34 3.06
C GLY A 45 4.45 26.68 4.46
N GLY A 46 5.19 25.77 5.10
CA GLY A 46 5.73 25.94 6.46
C GLY A 46 5.14 25.04 7.55
N THR A 47 4.21 24.13 7.24
CA THR A 47 3.66 23.16 8.21
C THR A 47 4.64 22.04 8.58
N ASN A 48 4.43 21.43 9.76
CA ASN A 48 5.21 20.30 10.28
C ASN A 48 5.18 19.10 9.31
N ALA A 49 6.30 18.36 9.25
CA ALA A 49 6.45 17.11 8.49
C ALA A 49 5.32 16.10 8.76
N GLN A 50 4.79 16.06 9.98
CA GLN A 50 3.68 15.18 10.35
C GLN A 50 2.36 15.54 9.65
N ASP A 51 2.07 16.82 9.47
CA ASP A 51 0.86 17.30 8.78
C ASP A 51 0.95 17.01 7.29
N GLN A 52 2.14 17.19 6.71
CA GLN A 52 2.42 16.83 5.33
C GLN A 52 2.21 15.33 5.08
N LEU A 53 2.73 14.47 5.97
CA LEU A 53 2.52 13.03 5.87
C LEU A 53 1.04 12.65 6.03
N ALA A 54 0.33 13.25 6.98
CA ALA A 54 -1.10 13.00 7.19
C ALA A 54 -1.92 13.36 5.94
N PHE A 55 -1.61 14.48 5.30
CA PHE A 55 -2.22 14.90 4.04
C PHE A 55 -1.94 13.91 2.90
N GLN A 56 -0.67 13.53 2.70
CA GLN A 56 -0.29 12.58 1.65
C GLN A 56 -0.96 11.21 1.83
N ARG A 57 -1.05 10.73 3.07
CA ARG A 57 -1.78 9.49 3.40
C ARG A 57 -3.26 9.61 3.05
N ARG A 58 -3.93 10.69 3.47
CA ARG A 58 -5.35 10.90 3.18
C ARG A 58 -5.62 10.90 1.67
N ARG A 59 -4.79 11.61 0.91
CA ARG A 59 -4.85 11.65 -0.56
C ARG A 59 -4.68 10.25 -1.17
N TYR A 60 -3.74 9.45 -0.68
CA TYR A 60 -3.55 8.07 -1.13
C TYR A 60 -4.74 7.16 -0.78
N LEU A 61 -5.33 7.29 0.42
CA LEU A 61 -6.47 6.45 0.82
C LEU A 61 -7.73 6.72 -0.02
N GLN A 62 -7.91 7.95 -0.48
CA GLN A 62 -9.05 8.35 -1.31
C GLN A 62 -8.84 8.05 -2.80
N SER A 63 -7.68 7.52 -3.18
CA SER A 63 -7.32 7.40 -4.59
C SER A 63 -8.15 6.41 -5.40
N ASP A 64 -8.76 5.42 -4.75
CA ASP A 64 -9.63 4.42 -5.41
C ASP A 64 -11.02 4.95 -5.71
N GLN A 65 -11.41 6.06 -5.08
CA GLN A 65 -12.72 6.68 -5.30
C GLN A 65 -12.73 7.52 -6.59
N HIS A 66 -11.62 7.53 -7.32
CA HIS A 66 -11.44 8.29 -8.53
C HIS A 66 -11.27 7.35 -9.73
N PRO A 67 -11.89 7.66 -10.88
CA PRO A 67 -11.62 6.93 -12.11
C PRO A 67 -10.11 7.00 -12.43
N ARG A 68 -9.56 5.89 -12.96
CA ARG A 68 -8.12 5.77 -13.28
C ARG A 68 -7.64 7.04 -14.00
N GLY A 69 -6.61 7.68 -13.44
CA GLY A 69 -5.98 8.88 -14.02
C GLY A 69 -6.46 10.23 -13.48
N ALA A 70 -7.59 10.32 -12.77
CA ALA A 70 -8.13 11.62 -12.32
C ALA A 70 -7.27 12.33 -11.25
N LEU A 71 -6.41 11.61 -10.53
CA LEU A 71 -5.48 12.18 -9.56
C LEU A 71 -4.05 12.39 -10.10
N GLY A 72 -3.78 12.01 -11.36
CA GLY A 72 -2.47 12.17 -12.00
C GLY A 72 -1.38 11.18 -11.57
N PHE A 73 -1.71 10.11 -10.82
CA PHE A 73 -0.77 9.03 -10.48
C PHE A 73 -1.48 7.67 -10.38
N GLU A 74 -0.80 6.60 -10.79
CA GLU A 74 -1.27 5.22 -10.67
C GLU A 74 -1.05 4.70 -9.26
N THR A 75 -2.11 4.21 -8.61
CA THR A 75 -2.08 3.87 -7.19
C THR A 75 -1.75 2.39 -6.99
N LEU A 76 -1.02 2.06 -5.91
CA LEU A 76 -0.68 0.66 -5.61
C LEU A 76 -1.88 -0.18 -5.14
N ARG A 77 -3.02 0.44 -4.83
CA ARG A 77 -4.18 -0.26 -4.25
C ARG A 77 -4.86 -1.22 -5.22
N SER A 78 -4.77 -0.94 -6.51
CA SER A 78 -5.26 -1.82 -7.58
C SER A 78 -4.11 -2.41 -8.40
N ALA A 79 -2.87 -2.28 -7.94
CA ALA A 79 -1.70 -2.71 -8.69
C ALA A 79 -1.54 -4.23 -8.61
N ARG A 80 -1.17 -4.83 -9.75
CA ARG A 80 -0.65 -6.19 -9.78
C ARG A 80 0.71 -6.24 -9.08
N PRO A 81 1.14 -7.42 -8.58
CA PRO A 81 2.50 -7.59 -8.08
C PRO A 81 3.51 -7.06 -9.10
N MET A 82 4.40 -6.18 -8.64
CA MET A 82 5.44 -5.58 -9.47
C MET A 82 6.73 -6.40 -9.34
N ASN A 83 7.36 -6.66 -10.49
CA ASN A 83 8.70 -7.25 -10.52
C ASN A 83 9.74 -6.12 -10.62
N PHE A 84 10.63 -6.05 -9.64
CA PHE A 84 11.67 -5.01 -9.53
C PHE A 84 13.01 -5.43 -10.15
N GLY A 85 13.06 -6.57 -10.85
CA GLY A 85 14.28 -7.11 -11.43
C GLY A 85 15.30 -7.53 -10.37
N GLU A 86 16.54 -7.68 -10.80
CA GLU A 86 17.65 -8.03 -9.91
C GLU A 86 18.14 -6.80 -9.13
N VAL A 87 17.72 -6.68 -7.87
CA VAL A 87 18.18 -5.61 -6.96
C VAL A 87 19.63 -5.85 -6.48
N PHE A 88 20.00 -7.12 -6.36
CA PHE A 88 21.29 -7.56 -5.83
C PHE A 88 22.07 -8.30 -6.91
N THR A 89 23.35 -7.93 -7.03
CA THR A 89 24.31 -8.64 -7.86
C THR A 89 24.64 -10.01 -7.26
N GLN A 90 25.23 -10.91 -8.05
CA GLN A 90 25.61 -12.24 -7.58
C GLN A 90 26.53 -12.20 -6.34
N PRO A 91 27.59 -11.37 -6.27
CA PRO A 91 28.43 -11.27 -5.07
C PRO A 91 27.64 -10.79 -3.84
N GLU A 92 26.73 -9.84 -4.00
CA GLU A 92 25.90 -9.33 -2.90
C GLU A 92 24.94 -10.40 -2.38
N ARG A 93 24.35 -11.19 -3.28
CA ARG A 93 23.52 -12.35 -2.89
C ARG A 93 24.32 -13.34 -2.05
N GLN A 94 25.56 -13.66 -2.46
CA GLN A 94 26.42 -14.57 -1.70
C GLN A 94 26.79 -14.00 -0.33
N ALA A 95 27.07 -12.69 -0.25
CA ALA A 95 27.34 -12.03 1.02
C ALA A 95 26.13 -12.11 1.98
N ILE A 96 24.91 -11.85 1.48
CA ILE A 96 23.67 -11.97 2.27
C ILE A 96 23.50 -13.41 2.77
N LEU A 97 23.66 -14.40 1.88
CA LEU A 97 23.54 -15.82 2.24
C LEU A 97 24.60 -16.25 3.27
N ALA A 98 25.83 -15.76 3.15
CA ALA A 98 26.89 -16.02 4.11
C ALA A 98 26.53 -15.45 5.49
N SER A 99 26.08 -14.19 5.55
CA SER A 99 25.65 -13.57 6.81
C SER A 99 24.46 -14.28 7.46
N VAL A 100 23.52 -14.79 6.64
CA VAL A 100 22.37 -15.57 7.15
C VAL A 100 22.84 -16.91 7.71
N ARG A 101 23.74 -17.61 7.02
CA ARG A 101 24.30 -18.89 7.51
C ARG A 101 25.03 -18.71 8.84
N GLU A 102 25.86 -17.68 8.94
CA GLU A 102 26.56 -17.31 10.18
C GLU A 102 25.56 -17.08 11.33
N PHE A 103 24.52 -16.27 11.09
CA PHE A 103 23.49 -16.01 12.09
C PHE A 103 22.75 -17.28 12.53
N VAL A 104 22.31 -18.10 11.57
CA VAL A 104 21.54 -19.33 11.83
C VAL A 104 22.35 -20.36 12.59
N GLN A 105 23.65 -20.49 12.30
CA GLN A 105 24.54 -21.39 13.05
C GLN A 105 24.61 -21.02 14.54
N ALA A 106 24.52 -19.72 14.86
CA ALA A 106 24.57 -19.23 16.23
C ALA A 106 23.19 -19.15 16.92
N ASN A 107 22.10 -18.86 16.18
CA ASN A 107 20.81 -18.45 16.77
C ASN A 107 19.58 -19.24 16.27
N GLN A 108 19.77 -20.20 15.35
CA GLN A 108 18.72 -20.96 14.67
C GLN A 108 17.78 -20.10 13.79
N TRP A 109 16.93 -20.76 12.98
CA TRP A 109 15.88 -20.11 12.19
C TRP A 109 14.71 -19.70 13.08
N THR A 110 14.10 -18.54 12.80
CA THR A 110 12.82 -18.18 13.43
C THR A 110 11.66 -18.79 12.65
N THR A 111 10.65 -19.30 13.37
CA THR A 111 9.46 -19.97 12.81
C THR A 111 8.13 -19.41 13.32
N GLN A 112 8.18 -18.43 14.24
CA GLN A 112 7.02 -18.01 15.04
C GLN A 112 6.23 -16.81 14.47
N ARG A 113 6.63 -16.21 13.35
CA ARG A 113 6.06 -14.92 12.92
C ARG A 113 4.73 -15.00 12.18
N HIS A 114 4.46 -16.11 11.50
CA HIS A 114 3.29 -16.24 10.64
C HIS A 114 2.48 -17.47 11.04
N GLY A 115 1.47 -17.27 11.91
CA GLY A 115 0.58 -18.34 12.34
C GLY A 115 -0.26 -18.96 11.22
N ALA A 116 -0.51 -18.20 10.13
CA ALA A 116 -1.22 -18.70 8.96
C ALA A 116 -0.34 -19.50 7.98
N PHE A 117 0.98 -19.22 7.95
CA PHE A 117 1.93 -19.87 7.03
C PHE A 117 3.31 -19.94 7.69
N PRO A 118 3.78 -21.12 8.12
CA PRO A 118 5.08 -21.23 8.74
C PRO A 118 6.17 -20.89 7.73
N THR A 119 6.92 -19.81 7.99
CA THR A 119 8.11 -19.42 7.25
C THR A 119 9.36 -19.71 8.08
N ARG A 120 10.47 -20.00 7.40
CA ARG A 120 11.81 -19.98 8.02
C ARG A 120 12.45 -18.65 7.65
N ASP A 121 12.65 -17.81 8.65
CA ASP A 121 13.13 -16.47 8.42
C ASP A 121 14.26 -16.05 9.38
N VAL A 122 14.97 -14.99 8.97
CA VAL A 122 15.96 -14.28 9.78
C VAL A 122 15.70 -12.78 9.65
N PRO A 123 15.62 -12.02 10.77
CA PRO A 123 15.50 -10.57 10.70
C PRO A 123 16.75 -9.96 10.06
N VAL A 124 16.57 -9.12 9.03
CA VAL A 124 17.71 -8.49 8.33
C VAL A 124 18.58 -7.67 9.28
N LYS A 125 18.00 -7.07 10.32
CA LYS A 125 18.77 -6.34 11.34
C LYS A 125 19.78 -7.20 12.12
N ALA A 126 19.67 -8.53 12.06
CA ALA A 126 20.51 -9.45 12.81
C ALA A 126 21.66 -10.06 11.98
N ILE A 127 21.72 -9.78 10.67
CA ILE A 127 22.78 -10.29 9.79
C ILE A 127 23.80 -9.20 9.49
N THR A 128 25.06 -9.58 9.28
CA THR A 128 26.16 -8.64 9.00
C THR A 128 25.96 -7.81 7.72
N ALA A 129 25.26 -8.37 6.72
CA ALA A 129 24.91 -7.67 5.48
C ALA A 129 23.76 -6.63 5.60
N ALA A 130 23.19 -6.42 6.80
CA ALA A 130 21.99 -5.58 7.01
C ALA A 130 22.06 -4.20 6.34
N GLY A 131 23.17 -3.48 6.55
CA GLY A 131 23.33 -2.12 6.07
C GLY A 131 23.26 -2.02 4.54
N MET A 132 23.90 -2.97 3.84
CA MET A 132 23.87 -3.05 2.39
C MET A 132 22.46 -3.34 1.87
N VAL A 133 21.78 -4.32 2.47
CA VAL A 133 20.41 -4.71 2.12
C VAL A 133 19.45 -3.53 2.26
N VAL A 134 19.45 -2.88 3.44
CA VAL A 134 18.57 -1.74 3.71
C VAL A 134 18.85 -0.59 2.75
N LYS A 135 20.13 -0.24 2.53
CA LYS A 135 20.50 0.85 1.62
C LYS A 135 20.00 0.59 0.20
N LYS A 136 20.25 -0.60 -0.36
CA LYS A 136 19.84 -0.93 -1.73
C LYS A 136 18.34 -0.95 -1.91
N LEU A 137 17.61 -1.57 -0.98
CA LEU A 137 16.16 -1.62 -1.05
C LEU A 137 15.54 -0.23 -0.91
N LYS A 138 16.08 0.66 -0.05
CA LYS A 138 15.63 2.06 0.02
C LYS A 138 15.81 2.77 -1.31
N THR A 139 17.00 2.69 -1.91
CA THR A 139 17.31 3.34 -3.19
C THR A 139 16.41 2.84 -4.32
N ALA A 140 16.12 1.54 -4.36
CA ALA A 140 15.30 0.94 -5.42
C ALA A 140 13.79 1.17 -5.21
N LEU A 141 13.30 0.98 -3.98
CA LEU A 141 11.86 0.91 -3.72
C LEU A 141 11.24 2.27 -3.40
N PHE A 142 11.89 3.12 -2.61
CA PHE A 142 11.23 4.33 -2.08
C PHE A 142 10.86 5.34 -3.17
N PRO A 143 11.69 5.61 -4.20
CA PRO A 143 11.28 6.47 -5.30
C PRO A 143 10.06 5.93 -6.05
N LEU A 144 9.97 4.61 -6.20
CA LEU A 144 8.83 3.97 -6.85
C LEU A 144 7.58 4.04 -5.98
N LEU A 145 7.68 3.77 -4.68
CA LEU A 145 6.58 3.96 -3.74
C LEU A 145 6.08 5.40 -3.76
N GLN A 146 6.98 6.38 -3.76
CA GLN A 146 6.61 7.80 -3.88
C GLN A 146 5.85 8.07 -5.18
N ARG A 147 6.33 7.56 -6.31
CA ARG A 147 5.66 7.74 -7.61
C ARG A 147 4.22 7.21 -7.59
N HIS A 148 3.96 6.07 -6.97
CA HIS A 148 2.64 5.44 -6.98
C HIS A 148 1.73 5.84 -5.82
N THR A 149 2.27 6.37 -4.74
CA THR A 149 1.46 6.74 -3.56
C THR A 149 1.33 8.25 -3.39
N GLY A 150 2.22 9.03 -3.99
CA GLY A 150 2.36 10.47 -3.72
C GLY A 150 2.90 10.78 -2.31
N ILE A 151 3.37 9.77 -1.56
CA ILE A 151 3.99 9.94 -0.25
C ILE A 151 5.50 10.09 -0.44
N ASP A 152 6.09 11.15 0.10
CA ASP A 152 7.50 11.44 -0.12
C ASP A 152 8.42 10.32 0.38
N ALA A 153 9.49 10.03 -0.37
CA ALA A 153 10.49 9.00 -0.07
C ALA A 153 11.03 9.10 1.38
N GLY A 154 11.14 10.33 1.91
CA GLY A 154 11.62 10.60 3.27
C GLY A 154 10.70 10.09 4.39
N PHE A 155 9.42 9.85 4.10
CA PHE A 155 8.47 9.32 5.08
C PHE A 155 8.42 7.79 5.11
N TRP A 156 9.12 7.11 4.20
CA TRP A 156 9.14 5.66 4.13
C TRP A 156 10.21 5.08 5.05
N ALA A 157 9.86 3.99 5.73
CA ALA A 157 10.77 3.19 6.53
C ALA A 157 10.36 1.73 6.44
N PHE A 158 11.35 0.83 6.43
CA PHE A 158 11.08 -0.58 6.63
C PHE A 158 10.72 -0.80 8.10
N ARG A 159 9.47 -1.21 8.35
CA ARG A 159 9.03 -1.61 9.69
C ARG A 159 9.70 -2.91 10.10
N ASP A 160 9.60 -3.91 9.23
CA ASP A 160 10.22 -5.21 9.41
C ASP A 160 10.78 -5.68 8.06
N LEU A 161 11.94 -6.34 8.08
CA LEU A 161 12.58 -6.89 6.89
C LEU A 161 13.24 -8.23 7.23
N PHE A 162 12.97 -9.26 6.42
CA PHE A 162 13.45 -10.64 6.64
C PHE A 162 14.10 -11.20 5.39
N VAL A 163 15.04 -12.10 5.61
CA VAL A 163 15.42 -13.10 4.60
C VAL A 163 14.61 -14.35 4.89
N VAL A 164 13.90 -14.85 3.89
CA VAL A 164 13.13 -16.10 3.94
C VAL A 164 13.92 -17.18 3.19
N GLY A 165 14.01 -18.38 3.75
CA GLY A 165 14.78 -19.51 3.20
C GLY A 165 13.98 -20.81 3.06
#